data_AF-A0A2S9XTN5-F1
#
_entry.id   AF-A0A2S9XTN5-F1
#
_cell.length_a   1.000
_cell.length_b   1.000
_cell.length_c   1.000
_cell.angle_alpha   90.00
_cell.angle_beta   90.00
_cell.angle_gamma   90.00
#
_symmetry.space_group_name_H-M   'P 1'
#
loop_
_entity.id
_entity.type
_entity.pdbx_description
1 polymer ?
#
loop_
_entity_poly.entity_id
_entity_poly.type
_entity_poly.pdbx_seq_one_letter_code
_entity_poly.pdbx_strand_id
1 'polypeptide(L)'
;MRELGRRITTVPPQITIVDPWHWLTETGALPLEPRLRSRVLRVAQCIEAGGPLPVGHTRQTVIPCRRRPDGHACPGLLWVVKEVSESIHAFCPSCHADEFLIHNWQETDWAGGPMEPVPVEEVFGVSQESVTDPRDQPAQRVSEMTDPVEDDPLASVLAAIGSSMRASELRHMISTAESPMAVINTVLEGLARPPKQASVERLFPVLMDAWNTTARPELGGRTPHQVHHEARPSPSTRFACSTSRR
;
A
#
# COMPACT_ATOMS: atom_id res chain seq x y z
N MET A 1 -23.98 41.88 -1.68
CA MET A 1 -23.10 41.54 -2.83
C MET A 1 -21.89 42.46 -2.79
N ARG A 2 -20.73 41.96 -2.37
CA ARG A 2 -19.44 42.65 -2.50
C ARG A 2 -18.46 41.67 -3.15
N GLU A 3 -17.97 42.05 -4.32
CA GLU A 3 -16.94 41.35 -5.06
C GLU A 3 -15.62 41.34 -4.27
N LEU A 4 -15.02 40.17 -4.12
CA LEU A 4 -13.60 40.03 -3.86
C LEU A 4 -12.98 39.39 -5.10
N GLY A 5 -12.73 40.23 -6.10
CA GLY A 5 -11.87 39.88 -7.22
C GLY A 5 -10.47 39.59 -6.69
N ARG A 6 -10.15 38.30 -6.50
CA ARG A 6 -8.76 37.86 -6.33
C ARG A 6 -8.05 38.15 -7.64
N ARG A 7 -7.15 39.13 -7.61
CA ARG A 7 -6.14 39.32 -8.67
C ARG A 7 -5.25 38.07 -8.65
N ILE A 8 -5.52 37.14 -9.57
CA ILE A 8 -4.56 36.11 -9.93
C ILE A 8 -3.45 36.86 -10.68
N THR A 9 -2.37 37.20 -9.98
CA THR A 9 -1.13 37.59 -10.63
C THR A 9 -0.62 36.36 -11.38
N THR A 10 -0.95 36.27 -12.67
CA THR A 10 -0.39 35.30 -13.60
C THR A 10 1.06 35.69 -13.87
N VAL A 11 1.96 35.27 -12.96
CA VAL A 11 3.38 35.15 -13.29
C VAL A 11 3.46 34.10 -14.40
N PRO A 12 4.09 34.37 -15.55
CA PRO A 12 4.24 33.37 -16.59
C PRO A 12 4.96 32.14 -16.00
N PRO A 13 4.50 30.92 -16.31
CA PRO A 13 5.13 29.71 -15.77
C PRO A 13 6.60 29.68 -16.20
N GLN A 14 7.50 29.84 -15.24
CA GLN A 14 8.93 29.65 -15.46
C GLN A 14 9.25 28.19 -15.18
N ILE A 15 9.42 27.42 -16.24
CA ILE A 15 9.89 26.04 -16.14
C ILE A 15 11.34 26.08 -15.66
N THR A 16 11.62 25.42 -14.54
CA THR A 16 13.01 25.32 -14.05
C THR A 16 13.72 24.20 -14.80
N ILE A 17 14.87 24.50 -15.42
CA ILE A 17 15.70 23.49 -16.10
C ILE A 17 16.70 22.92 -15.09
N VAL A 18 16.80 21.59 -15.03
CA VAL A 18 17.62 20.85 -14.07
C VAL A 18 18.53 19.86 -14.78
N ASP A 19 19.82 19.96 -14.46
CA ASP A 19 20.81 18.91 -14.68
C ASP A 19 21.16 18.27 -13.33
N PRO A 20 20.89 16.98 -13.09
CA PRO A 20 21.21 16.32 -11.83
C PRO A 20 22.70 16.37 -11.48
N TRP A 21 23.59 16.35 -12.48
CA TRP A 21 25.04 16.29 -12.30
C TRP A 21 25.61 17.55 -11.63
N HIS A 22 24.93 18.69 -11.75
CA HIS A 22 25.33 19.92 -11.07
C HIS A 22 25.27 19.83 -9.54
N TRP A 23 24.59 18.83 -8.98
CA TRP A 23 24.43 18.65 -7.54
C TRP A 23 25.04 17.37 -7.00
N LEU A 24 25.41 16.45 -7.89
CA LEU A 24 26.07 15.20 -7.53
C LEU A 24 27.55 15.45 -7.26
N THR A 25 28.14 14.57 -6.46
CA THR A 25 29.60 14.51 -6.32
C THR A 25 30.25 13.95 -7.59
N GLU A 26 31.58 14.03 -7.69
CA GLU A 26 32.34 13.48 -8.83
C GLU A 26 32.08 11.98 -9.05
N THR A 27 31.71 11.25 -8.01
CA THR A 27 31.38 9.82 -8.08
C THR A 27 29.89 9.56 -8.35
N GLY A 28 29.09 10.58 -8.64
CA GLY A 28 27.64 10.47 -8.80
C GLY A 28 26.85 10.36 -7.49
N ALA A 29 27.51 10.41 -6.32
CA ALA A 29 26.84 10.24 -5.04
C ALA A 29 26.11 11.51 -4.59
N LEU A 30 25.03 11.32 -3.83
CA LEU A 30 24.20 12.40 -3.27
C LEU A 30 25.01 13.32 -2.33
N PRO A 31 24.76 14.63 -2.35
CA PRO A 31 25.42 15.57 -1.45
C PRO A 31 25.02 15.34 0.02
N LEU A 32 25.91 15.73 0.93
CA LEU A 32 25.69 15.68 2.38
C LEU A 32 24.89 16.90 2.90
N GLU A 33 24.94 18.04 2.19
CA GLU A 33 24.21 19.23 2.61
C GLU A 33 22.68 18.99 2.59
N PRO A 34 21.96 19.11 3.72
CA PRO A 34 20.57 18.64 3.83
C PRO A 34 19.58 19.30 2.86
N ARG A 35 19.75 20.60 2.59
CA ARG A 35 18.87 21.36 1.70
C ARG A 35 19.07 20.94 0.24
N LEU A 36 20.33 20.86 -0.19
CA LEU A 36 20.68 20.40 -1.52
C LEU A 36 20.25 18.94 -1.70
N ARG A 37 20.57 18.06 -0.75
CA ARG A 37 20.16 16.65 -0.74
C ARG A 37 18.65 16.49 -0.94
N SER A 38 17.85 17.28 -0.23
CA SER A 38 16.38 17.27 -0.37
C SER A 38 15.88 17.73 -1.74
N ARG A 39 16.64 18.55 -2.48
CA ARG A 39 16.34 18.92 -3.86
C ARG A 39 16.72 17.80 -4.82
N VAL A 40 17.93 17.24 -4.66
CA VAL A 40 18.41 16.13 -5.49
C VAL A 40 17.51 14.91 -5.36
N LEU A 41 17.13 14.51 -4.14
CA LEU A 41 16.25 13.36 -3.91
C LEU A 41 14.89 13.51 -4.58
N ARG A 42 14.32 14.72 -4.61
CA ARG A 42 13.06 14.96 -5.34
C ARG A 42 13.24 14.72 -6.84
N VAL A 43 14.36 15.17 -7.40
CA VAL A 43 14.66 14.98 -8.82
C VAL A 43 14.96 13.52 -9.12
N ALA A 44 15.72 12.83 -8.28
CA ALA A 44 15.94 11.39 -8.34
C ALA A 44 14.62 10.60 -8.37
N GLN A 45 13.67 10.90 -7.47
CA GLN A 45 12.35 10.26 -7.47
C GLN A 45 11.54 10.53 -8.76
N CYS A 46 11.67 11.72 -9.35
CA CYS A 46 11.07 11.99 -10.66
C CYS A 46 11.75 11.18 -11.78
N ILE A 47 13.07 11.01 -11.71
CA ILE A 47 13.83 10.17 -12.64
C ILE A 47 13.43 8.70 -12.49
N GLU A 48 13.37 8.14 -11.28
CA GLU A 48 12.94 6.76 -11.06
C GLU A 48 11.52 6.51 -11.61
N ALA A 49 10.62 7.48 -11.47
CA ALA A 49 9.26 7.36 -11.96
C ALA A 49 9.15 7.55 -13.49
N GLY A 50 9.96 8.44 -14.07
CA GLY A 50 9.85 8.86 -15.47
C GLY A 50 10.81 8.16 -16.43
N GLY A 51 11.97 7.71 -15.95
CA GLY A 51 13.04 7.12 -16.75
C GLY A 51 12.61 5.85 -17.50
N PRO A 52 11.94 4.90 -16.81
CA PRO A 52 11.42 3.68 -17.42
C PRO A 52 10.22 3.88 -18.36
N LEU A 53 9.67 5.09 -18.44
CA LEU A 53 8.52 5.34 -19.32
C LEU A 53 8.95 5.26 -20.80
N PRO A 54 8.06 4.79 -21.69
CA PRO A 54 8.21 5.07 -23.12
C PRO A 54 8.08 6.57 -23.38
N VAL A 55 8.73 7.05 -24.44
CA VAL A 55 8.58 8.44 -24.90
C VAL A 55 7.09 8.78 -25.13
N GLY A 56 6.69 10.00 -24.77
CA GLY A 56 5.33 10.51 -24.86
C GLY A 56 4.38 9.99 -23.77
N HIS A 57 4.84 9.13 -22.87
CA HIS A 57 4.01 8.61 -21.77
C HIS A 57 4.19 9.42 -20.50
N THR A 58 3.15 9.37 -19.65
CA THR A 58 3.11 10.06 -18.36
C THR A 58 2.83 9.11 -17.21
N ARG A 59 3.22 9.50 -16.01
CA ARG A 59 2.92 8.79 -14.76
C ARG A 59 2.69 9.77 -13.63
N GLN A 60 1.65 9.56 -12.84
CA GLN A 60 1.48 10.21 -11.55
C GLN A 60 2.50 9.65 -10.55
N THR A 61 3.16 10.53 -9.80
CA THR A 61 4.08 10.14 -8.72
C THR A 61 3.44 10.32 -7.36
N VAL A 62 4.08 9.82 -6.31
CA VAL A 62 3.73 10.11 -4.90
C VAL A 62 4.42 11.35 -4.35
N ILE A 63 5.09 12.13 -5.21
CA ILE A 63 5.87 13.30 -4.83
C ILE A 63 4.92 14.50 -4.67
N PRO A 64 4.83 15.12 -3.49
CA PRO A 64 3.90 16.23 -3.26
C PRO A 64 4.36 17.51 -3.95
N CYS A 65 3.40 18.33 -4.39
CA CYS A 65 3.65 19.68 -4.86
C CYS A 65 4.26 20.55 -3.74
N ARG A 66 5.30 21.33 -4.07
CA ARG A 66 5.96 22.25 -3.12
C ARG A 66 5.31 23.63 -3.07
N ARG A 67 4.42 23.95 -4.01
CA ARG A 67 3.76 25.24 -4.04
C ARG A 67 2.86 25.41 -2.82
N ARG A 68 3.00 26.56 -2.15
CA ARG A 68 2.16 26.99 -1.03
C ARG A 68 1.47 28.32 -1.34
N PRO A 69 0.41 28.34 -2.18
CA PRO A 69 -0.34 29.58 -2.38
C PRO A 69 -1.02 29.98 -1.07
N ASP A 70 -0.96 31.27 -0.72
CA ASP A 70 -1.52 31.81 0.53
C ASP A 70 -1.06 31.06 1.80
N GLY A 71 0.13 30.44 1.77
CA GLY A 71 0.69 29.67 2.89
C GLY A 71 0.17 28.22 3.02
N HIS A 72 -0.86 27.83 2.29
CA HIS A 72 -1.43 26.48 2.33
C HIS A 72 -0.76 25.55 1.32
N ALA A 73 -0.46 24.31 1.72
CA ALA A 73 0.12 23.33 0.79
C ALA A 73 -0.86 23.01 -0.35
N CYS A 74 -0.37 23.03 -1.59
CA CYS A 74 -1.12 22.47 -2.72
C CYS A 74 -1.35 20.97 -2.48
N PRO A 75 -2.59 20.45 -2.63
CA PRO A 75 -2.87 19.03 -2.39
C PRO A 75 -2.40 18.13 -3.56
N GLY A 76 -1.90 18.72 -4.65
CA GLY A 76 -1.51 17.99 -5.85
C GLY A 76 -0.23 17.18 -5.66
N LEU A 77 -0.14 16.10 -6.42
CA LEU A 77 1.09 15.32 -6.61
C LEU A 77 1.72 15.68 -7.96
N LEU A 78 3.03 15.50 -8.08
CA LEU A 78 3.71 15.68 -9.36
C LEU A 78 3.39 14.54 -10.32
N TRP A 79 3.28 14.90 -11.58
CA TRP A 79 3.23 14.01 -12.72
C TRP A 79 4.54 14.16 -13.49
N VAL A 80 5.01 13.07 -14.07
CA VAL A 80 6.20 13.06 -14.94
C VAL A 80 5.80 12.63 -16.34
N VAL A 81 6.40 13.24 -17.35
CA VAL A 81 6.28 12.87 -18.76
C VAL A 81 7.68 12.67 -19.31
N LYS A 82 7.90 11.59 -20.08
CA LYS A 82 9.14 11.45 -20.86
C LYS A 82 8.93 12.08 -22.24
N GLU A 83 9.60 13.19 -22.50
CA GLU A 83 9.45 13.94 -23.75
C GLU A 83 10.20 13.29 -24.91
N VAL A 84 9.95 13.78 -26.13
CA VAL A 84 10.60 13.28 -27.36
C VAL A 84 12.11 13.51 -27.36
N SER A 85 12.58 14.57 -26.70
CA SER A 85 13.99 14.84 -26.42
C SER A 85 14.60 13.95 -25.33
N GLU A 86 13.85 12.96 -24.84
CA GLU A 86 14.20 12.10 -23.71
C GLU A 86 14.41 12.84 -22.37
N SER A 87 14.07 14.12 -22.30
CA SER A 87 13.94 14.86 -21.05
C SER A 87 12.76 14.34 -20.23
N ILE A 88 12.86 14.46 -18.90
CA ILE A 88 11.74 14.19 -18.00
C ILE A 88 11.14 15.52 -17.58
N HIS A 89 9.90 15.77 -17.99
CA HIS A 89 9.13 16.93 -17.58
C HIS A 89 8.27 16.56 -16.36
N ALA A 90 8.57 17.15 -15.21
CA ALA A 90 7.80 17.03 -13.99
C ALA A 90 6.93 18.26 -13.74
N PHE A 91 5.62 18.07 -13.51
CA PHE A 91 4.69 19.17 -13.26
C PHE A 91 3.55 18.79 -12.32
N CYS A 92 2.97 19.76 -11.63
CA CYS A 92 1.75 19.58 -10.85
C CYS A 92 0.50 19.93 -11.68
N PRO A 93 -0.38 18.98 -12.04
CA PRO A 93 -1.60 19.28 -12.81
C PRO A 93 -2.66 20.05 -12.02
N SER A 94 -2.51 20.17 -10.69
CA SER A 94 -3.50 20.88 -9.85
C SER A 94 -3.27 22.39 -9.83
N CYS A 95 -2.01 22.84 -9.86
CA CYS A 95 -1.68 24.26 -9.75
C CYS A 95 -0.80 24.80 -10.89
N HIS A 96 -0.22 23.92 -11.70
CA HIS A 96 0.66 24.26 -12.83
C HIS A 96 1.82 25.22 -12.50
N ALA A 97 2.17 25.32 -11.21
CA ALA A 97 3.17 26.28 -10.71
C ALA A 97 4.42 25.59 -10.14
N ASP A 98 4.39 24.27 -9.97
CA ASP A 98 5.55 23.46 -9.60
C ASP A 98 5.88 22.60 -10.82
N GLU A 99 6.81 23.10 -11.63
CA GLU A 99 7.12 22.61 -12.98
C GLU A 99 8.62 22.71 -13.23
N PHE A 100 9.23 21.61 -13.68
CA PHE A 100 10.65 21.55 -14.02
C PHE A 100 10.96 20.46 -15.05
N LEU A 101 12.00 20.72 -15.84
CA LEU A 101 12.49 19.85 -16.90
C LEU A 101 13.86 19.30 -16.53
N ILE A 102 13.99 17.98 -16.52
CA ILE A 102 15.22 17.27 -16.18
C ILE A 102 15.88 16.77 -17.47
N HIS A 103 17.14 17.11 -17.68
CA HIS A 103 17.97 16.60 -18.78
C HIS A 103 19.23 15.90 -18.24
N ASN A 104 19.99 15.24 -19.12
CA ASN A 104 21.23 14.53 -18.80
C ASN A 104 21.11 13.51 -17.64
N TRP A 105 19.95 12.89 -17.47
CA TRP A 105 19.67 12.00 -16.34
C TRP A 105 19.95 10.52 -16.63
N GLN A 106 20.14 10.16 -17.90
CA GLN A 106 20.17 8.77 -18.39
C GLN A 106 21.29 7.92 -17.79
N GLU A 107 22.40 8.54 -17.40
CA GLU A 107 23.55 7.86 -16.80
C GLU A 107 23.54 7.90 -15.26
N THR A 108 22.48 8.43 -14.65
CA THR A 108 22.31 8.39 -13.20
C THR A 108 21.87 7.00 -12.72
N ASP A 109 22.21 6.63 -11.49
CA ASP A 109 21.81 5.35 -10.88
C ASP A 109 20.28 5.14 -10.84
N TRP A 110 19.50 6.22 -10.96
CA TRP A 110 18.04 6.22 -10.91
C TRP A 110 17.37 6.01 -12.27
N ALA A 111 18.14 6.07 -13.37
CA ALA A 111 17.60 6.06 -14.73
C ALA A 111 16.80 4.79 -15.04
N GLY A 112 17.19 3.66 -14.45
CA GLY A 112 16.54 2.36 -14.60
C GLY A 112 15.22 2.22 -13.84
N GLY A 113 14.85 3.21 -13.00
CA GLY A 113 13.73 3.09 -12.08
C GLY A 113 14.15 2.64 -10.69
N PRO A 114 13.19 2.28 -9.83
CA PRO A 114 13.48 1.73 -8.51
C PRO A 114 14.40 0.51 -8.62
N MET A 115 15.33 0.37 -7.68
CA MET A 115 16.15 -0.83 -7.61
C MET A 115 15.28 -2.08 -7.42
N GLU A 116 15.72 -3.20 -7.99
CA GLU A 116 15.10 -4.50 -7.72
C GLU A 116 15.16 -4.81 -6.21
N PRO A 117 14.14 -5.48 -5.65
CA PRO A 117 14.16 -5.90 -4.26
C PRO A 117 15.38 -6.78 -3.98
N VAL A 118 16.14 -6.44 -2.94
CA VAL A 118 17.26 -7.24 -2.46
C VAL A 118 16.79 -8.05 -1.24
N PRO A 119 17.12 -9.36 -1.16
CA PRO A 119 16.84 -10.17 0.02
C PRO A 119 17.41 -9.54 1.29
N VAL A 120 16.66 -9.60 2.40
CA VAL A 120 17.06 -9.01 3.69
C VAL A 120 18.36 -9.63 4.20
N GLU A 121 18.56 -10.91 3.90
CA GLU A 121 19.73 -11.70 4.22
C GLU A 121 21.00 -11.11 3.61
N GLU A 122 20.93 -10.63 2.37
CA GLU A 122 22.06 -10.01 1.67
C GLU A 122 22.43 -8.65 2.26
N VAL A 123 21.45 -7.91 2.80
CA VAL A 123 21.66 -6.58 3.39
C VAL A 123 22.25 -6.66 4.80
N PHE A 124 21.75 -7.58 5.64
CA PHE A 124 22.11 -7.66 7.05
C PHE A 124 23.05 -8.83 7.39
N GLY A 125 23.41 -9.67 6.42
CA GLY A 125 24.27 -10.84 6.64
C GLY A 125 23.66 -11.88 7.59
N VAL A 126 22.33 -11.90 7.73
CA VAL A 126 21.65 -12.82 8.64
C VAL A 126 21.50 -14.16 7.93
N SER A 127 22.17 -15.18 8.45
CA SER A 127 21.97 -16.57 8.03
C SER A 127 20.56 -16.98 8.44
N GLN A 128 19.69 -17.32 7.50
CA GLN A 128 18.33 -17.78 7.82
C GLN A 128 18.39 -19.02 8.72
N GLU A 129 18.07 -18.88 9.99
CA GLU A 129 17.23 -19.89 10.64
C GLU A 129 15.85 -19.78 9.99
N SER A 130 15.35 -20.88 9.47
CA SER A 130 14.16 -21.00 8.64
C SER A 130 12.93 -20.34 9.30
N VAL A 131 12.64 -19.09 8.93
CA VAL A 131 11.33 -18.50 9.16
C VAL A 131 10.42 -19.03 8.07
N THR A 132 9.81 -20.19 8.30
CA THR A 132 8.71 -20.67 7.48
C THR A 132 7.56 -19.66 7.56
N ASP A 133 7.21 -19.03 6.43
CA ASP A 133 5.94 -18.31 6.30
C ASP A 133 4.82 -19.32 6.62
N PRO A 134 3.93 -19.06 7.60
CA PRO A 134 2.84 -19.97 7.95
C PRO A 134 1.91 -20.32 6.77
N ARG A 135 1.96 -19.58 5.66
CA ARG A 135 1.11 -19.76 4.48
C ARG A 135 1.65 -20.76 3.44
N ASP A 136 2.93 -21.14 3.53
CA ASP A 136 3.58 -22.00 2.51
C ASP A 136 3.71 -23.48 2.91
N GLN A 137 3.07 -23.92 4.01
CA GLN A 137 3.07 -25.34 4.35
C GLN A 137 2.05 -26.12 3.49
N PRO A 138 2.49 -27.11 2.67
CA PRO A 138 1.56 -28.05 2.08
C PRO A 138 0.90 -28.86 3.21
N ALA A 139 -0.42 -29.04 3.13
CA ALA A 139 -1.22 -29.76 4.11
C ALA A 139 -0.65 -31.15 4.41
N GLN A 140 0.18 -31.26 5.45
CA GLN A 140 0.66 -32.54 5.94
C GLN A 140 -0.40 -33.12 6.86
N ARG A 141 -1.04 -34.19 6.36
CA ARG A 141 -1.75 -35.15 7.21
C ARG A 141 -0.76 -35.74 8.19
N VAL A 142 -0.95 -35.48 9.47
CA VAL A 142 -0.48 -36.40 10.51
C VAL A 142 -1.50 -36.43 11.65
N SER A 143 -2.20 -37.56 11.75
CA SER A 143 -2.63 -38.10 13.03
C SER A 143 -1.38 -38.30 13.88
N GLU A 144 -1.30 -37.67 15.04
CA GLU A 144 -1.07 -38.36 16.32
C GLU A 144 -1.02 -37.35 17.48
N MET A 145 -2.06 -37.48 18.30
CA MET A 145 -2.19 -37.15 19.71
C MET A 145 -0.85 -36.93 20.46
N THR A 146 -0.46 -35.68 20.70
CA THR A 146 0.01 -35.20 22.01
C THR A 146 -0.05 -33.67 22.03
N ASP A 147 -0.71 -33.11 23.03
CA ASP A 147 -1.08 -31.68 23.15
C ASP A 147 0.12 -30.72 22.99
N PRO A 148 0.05 -29.75 22.06
CA PRO A 148 0.78 -28.50 22.17
C PRO A 148 -0.16 -27.43 22.74
N VAL A 149 0.33 -26.70 23.75
CA VAL A 149 -0.22 -25.40 24.13
C VAL A 149 0.06 -24.45 22.96
N GLU A 150 -0.87 -24.41 22.00
CA GLU A 150 -0.83 -23.49 20.86
C GLU A 150 -1.05 -22.06 21.36
N ASP A 151 -0.25 -21.12 20.85
CA ASP A 151 -0.50 -19.68 20.91
C ASP A 151 -1.81 -19.36 20.16
N ASP A 152 -2.94 -19.71 20.75
CA ASP A 152 -4.26 -19.44 20.17
C ASP A 152 -4.54 -17.93 20.28
N PRO A 153 -4.51 -17.17 19.17
CA PRO A 153 -4.71 -15.72 19.21
C PRO A 153 -6.10 -15.37 19.76
N LEU A 154 -7.09 -16.24 19.57
CA LEU A 154 -8.43 -16.07 20.09
C LEU A 154 -8.44 -16.22 21.62
N ALA A 155 -7.73 -17.22 22.15
CA ALA A 155 -7.60 -17.41 23.60
C ALA A 155 -6.86 -16.24 24.26
N SER A 156 -5.77 -15.77 23.64
CA SER A 156 -4.98 -14.63 24.11
C SER A 156 -5.80 -13.35 24.19
N VAL A 157 -6.62 -13.08 23.17
CA VAL A 157 -7.49 -11.90 23.13
C VAL A 157 -8.66 -12.02 24.12
N LEU A 158 -9.28 -13.20 24.24
CA LEU A 158 -10.33 -13.46 25.23
C LEU A 158 -9.83 -13.22 26.65
N ALA A 159 -8.60 -13.67 26.97
CA ALA A 159 -7.96 -13.38 28.24
C ALA A 159 -7.69 -11.87 28.43
N ALA A 160 -7.24 -11.17 27.38
CA ALA A 160 -6.95 -9.73 27.43
C ALA A 160 -8.19 -8.83 27.63
N ILE A 161 -9.38 -9.29 27.23
CA ILE A 161 -10.66 -8.62 27.50
C ILE A 161 -11.31 -9.09 28.82
N GLY A 162 -10.73 -10.08 29.49
CA GLY A 162 -11.24 -10.64 30.74
C GLY A 162 -12.46 -11.57 30.56
N SER A 163 -12.60 -12.20 29.39
CA SER A 163 -13.67 -13.17 29.14
C SER A 163 -13.35 -14.52 29.78
N SER A 164 -14.38 -15.17 30.33
CA SER A 164 -14.31 -16.56 30.80
C SER A 164 -14.58 -17.57 29.67
N MET A 165 -14.97 -17.11 28.49
CA MET A 165 -15.28 -17.93 27.33
C MET A 165 -14.02 -18.63 26.81
N ARG A 166 -14.15 -19.90 26.44
CA ARG A 166 -13.04 -20.64 25.81
C ARG A 166 -12.99 -20.34 24.31
N ALA A 167 -11.80 -20.40 23.72
CA ALA A 167 -11.65 -20.16 22.29
C ALA A 167 -12.44 -21.18 21.43
N SER A 168 -12.56 -22.43 21.86
CA SER A 168 -13.39 -23.44 21.18
C SER A 168 -14.89 -23.11 21.19
N GLU A 169 -15.38 -22.55 22.29
CA GLU A 169 -16.76 -22.09 22.43
C GLU A 169 -17.04 -20.91 21.51
N LEU A 170 -16.11 -19.95 21.44
CA LEU A 170 -16.20 -18.82 20.51
C LEU A 170 -16.17 -19.28 19.05
N ARG A 171 -15.30 -20.24 18.68
CA ARG A 171 -15.27 -20.82 17.33
C ARG A 171 -16.59 -21.50 16.96
N HIS A 172 -17.18 -22.25 17.90
CA HIS A 172 -18.48 -22.86 17.67
C HIS A 172 -19.55 -21.79 17.42
N MET A 173 -19.56 -20.72 18.22
CA MET A 173 -20.46 -19.59 18.03
C MET A 173 -20.27 -18.91 16.68
N ILE A 174 -19.02 -18.67 16.25
CA ILE A 174 -18.70 -18.11 14.92
C ILE A 174 -19.26 -18.99 13.80
N SER A 175 -19.16 -20.32 13.92
CA SER A 175 -19.64 -21.25 12.89
C SER A 175 -21.16 -21.19 12.68
N THR A 176 -21.93 -20.80 13.71
CA THR A 176 -23.40 -20.82 13.69
C THR A 176 -24.06 -19.44 13.73
N ALA A 177 -23.35 -18.37 14.08
CA ALA A 177 -23.94 -17.05 14.31
C ALA A 177 -24.35 -16.34 13.02
N GLU A 178 -25.43 -15.56 13.01
CA GLU A 178 -25.88 -14.90 11.77
C GLU A 178 -24.94 -13.79 11.28
N SER A 179 -24.20 -13.14 12.19
CA SER A 179 -23.28 -12.05 11.87
C SER A 179 -22.10 -11.95 12.85
N PRO A 180 -20.97 -11.35 12.44
CA PRO A 180 -19.82 -11.13 13.33
C PRO A 180 -20.19 -10.25 14.54
N MET A 181 -21.08 -9.28 14.33
CA MET A 181 -21.52 -8.38 15.39
C MET A 181 -22.32 -9.10 16.48
N ALA A 182 -23.11 -10.12 16.11
CA ALA A 182 -23.82 -10.93 17.09
C ALA A 182 -22.82 -11.63 18.04
N VAL A 183 -21.75 -12.20 17.48
CA VAL A 183 -20.68 -12.83 18.25
C VAL A 183 -19.99 -11.83 19.17
N ILE A 184 -19.60 -10.65 18.65
CA ILE A 184 -18.96 -9.60 19.44
C ILE A 184 -19.84 -9.17 20.61
N ASN A 185 -21.13 -8.92 20.36
CA ASN A 185 -22.06 -8.50 21.40
C ASN A 185 -22.18 -9.55 22.50
N THR A 186 -22.33 -10.83 22.15
CA THR A 186 -22.39 -11.91 23.14
C THR A 186 -21.09 -12.02 23.97
N VAL A 187 -19.93 -11.83 23.34
CA VAL A 187 -18.64 -11.83 24.05
C VAL A 187 -18.55 -10.65 25.03
N LEU A 188 -18.98 -9.46 24.63
CA LEU A 188 -18.92 -8.25 25.45
C LEU A 188 -19.94 -8.25 26.59
N GLU A 189 -21.15 -8.76 26.35
CA GLU A 189 -22.21 -8.89 27.35
C GLU A 189 -21.84 -9.90 28.45
N GLY A 190 -21.04 -10.92 28.13
CA GLY A 190 -20.56 -11.93 29.08
C GLY A 190 -19.44 -11.45 30.02
N LEU A 191 -18.93 -10.23 29.86
CA LEU A 191 -17.81 -9.73 30.66
C LEU A 191 -18.27 -9.25 32.05
N ALA A 192 -17.58 -9.72 33.10
CA ALA A 192 -17.87 -9.30 34.47
C ALA A 192 -17.57 -7.81 34.73
N ARG A 193 -16.77 -7.16 33.87
CA ARG A 193 -16.40 -5.75 33.93
C ARG A 193 -16.29 -5.17 32.53
N PRO A 194 -16.55 -3.87 32.34
CA PRO A 194 -16.35 -3.24 31.04
C PRO A 194 -14.86 -3.33 30.64
N PRO A 195 -14.54 -3.85 29.45
CA PRO A 195 -13.18 -3.99 28.98
C PRO A 195 -12.57 -2.63 28.64
N LYS A 196 -11.24 -2.52 28.68
CA LYS A 196 -10.53 -1.34 28.18
C LYS A 196 -10.74 -1.24 26.67
N GLN A 197 -10.94 -0.02 26.17
CA GLN A 197 -11.13 0.24 24.74
C GLN A 197 -10.03 -0.39 23.87
N ALA A 198 -8.76 -0.26 24.27
CA ALA A 198 -7.64 -0.85 23.54
C ALA A 198 -7.68 -2.39 23.46
N SER A 199 -8.29 -3.07 24.43
CA SER A 199 -8.47 -4.54 24.38
C SER A 199 -9.59 -4.93 23.42
N VAL A 200 -10.65 -4.11 23.35
CA VAL A 200 -11.76 -4.31 22.40
C VAL A 200 -11.29 -4.07 20.96
N GLU A 201 -10.47 -3.03 20.73
CA GLU A 201 -9.89 -2.75 19.40
C GLU A 201 -9.03 -3.90 18.87
N ARG A 202 -8.36 -4.67 19.75
CA ARG A 202 -7.60 -5.87 19.38
C ARG A 202 -8.47 -7.09 19.11
N LEU A 203 -9.70 -7.13 19.65
CA LEU A 203 -10.63 -8.23 19.40
C LEU A 203 -11.13 -8.25 17.96
N PHE A 204 -11.42 -7.08 17.39
CA PHE A 204 -11.96 -6.97 16.04
C PHE A 204 -11.16 -7.70 14.95
N PRO A 205 -9.86 -7.42 14.74
CA PRO A 205 -9.12 -8.07 13.66
C PRO A 205 -9.03 -9.59 13.84
N VAL A 206 -8.85 -10.07 15.08
CA VAL A 206 -8.75 -11.51 15.37
C VAL A 206 -10.09 -12.21 15.17
N LEU A 207 -11.20 -11.58 15.60
CA LEU A 207 -12.54 -12.14 15.39
C LEU A 207 -12.93 -12.13 13.92
N MET A 208 -12.58 -11.08 13.17
CA MET A 208 -12.87 -11.00 11.74
C MET A 208 -12.03 -12.00 10.94
N ASP A 209 -10.77 -12.21 11.32
CA ASP A 209 -9.93 -13.26 10.72
C ASP A 209 -10.52 -14.65 11.00
N ALA A 210 -10.88 -14.94 12.25
CA ALA A 210 -11.58 -16.17 12.62
C ALA A 210 -12.90 -16.34 11.86
N TRP A 211 -13.68 -15.26 11.70
CA TRP A 211 -14.92 -15.27 10.94
C TRP A 211 -14.71 -15.63 9.46
N ASN A 212 -13.69 -15.04 8.82
CA ASN A 212 -13.40 -15.24 7.41
C ASN A 212 -12.76 -16.60 7.10
N THR A 213 -12.18 -17.26 8.11
CA THR A 213 -11.51 -18.56 8.00
C THR A 213 -12.34 -19.72 8.56
N THR A 214 -13.45 -19.45 9.25
CA THR A 214 -14.34 -20.50 9.76
C THR A 214 -15.30 -20.98 8.67
N ALA A 215 -15.38 -22.30 8.50
CA ALA A 215 -16.32 -22.94 7.58
C ALA A 215 -17.76 -22.81 8.11
N ARG A 216 -18.70 -22.50 7.22
CA ARG A 216 -20.08 -22.17 7.62
C ARG A 216 -21.13 -23.02 6.89
N PRO A 217 -22.17 -23.54 7.58
CA PRO A 217 -23.19 -24.38 6.96
C PRO A 217 -23.94 -23.70 5.80
N GLU A 218 -24.26 -22.41 5.94
CA GLU A 218 -24.97 -21.63 4.92
C GLU A 218 -24.15 -21.36 3.67
N LEU A 219 -22.82 -21.52 3.75
CA LEU A 219 -21.89 -21.45 2.60
C LEU A 219 -21.59 -22.83 2.01
N GLY A 220 -22.28 -23.88 2.47
CA GLY A 220 -22.05 -25.27 2.07
C GLY A 220 -20.79 -25.87 2.69
N GLY A 221 -20.44 -25.46 3.91
CA GLY A 221 -19.21 -25.89 4.60
C GLY A 221 -17.95 -25.17 4.12
N ARG A 222 -18.10 -24.10 3.33
CA ARG A 222 -16.99 -23.24 2.88
C ARG A 222 -16.80 -22.04 3.80
N THR A 223 -15.64 -21.41 3.72
CA THR A 223 -15.35 -20.16 4.41
C THR A 223 -15.76 -18.95 3.56
N PRO A 224 -16.03 -17.78 4.17
CA PRO A 224 -16.27 -16.55 3.42
C PRO A 224 -15.14 -16.21 2.43
N HIS A 225 -13.88 -16.46 2.79
CA HIS A 225 -12.73 -16.28 1.90
C HIS A 225 -12.85 -17.13 0.63
N GLN A 226 -13.18 -18.42 0.76
CA GLN A 226 -13.32 -19.32 -0.39
C GLN A 226 -14.40 -18.84 -1.36
N VAL A 227 -15.55 -18.42 -0.84
CA VAL A 227 -16.65 -17.89 -1.66
C VAL A 227 -16.26 -16.61 -2.40
N HIS A 228 -15.54 -15.69 -1.74
CA HIS A 228 -15.07 -14.46 -2.38
C HIS A 228 -14.02 -14.71 -3.47
N HIS A 229 -13.14 -15.69 -3.28
CA HIS A 229 -12.14 -16.05 -4.29
C HIS A 229 -12.78 -16.72 -5.51
N GLU A 230 -13.79 -17.57 -5.33
CA GLU A 230 -14.51 -18.26 -6.42
C GLU A 230 -15.47 -17.33 -7.20
N ALA A 231 -16.02 -16.31 -6.54
CA ALA A 231 -16.93 -15.35 -7.16
C ALA A 231 -16.23 -14.35 -8.10
N ARG A 232 -14.89 -14.33 -8.16
CA ARG A 232 -14.16 -13.50 -9.11
C ARG A 232 -14.25 -14.13 -10.51
N PRO A 233 -14.86 -13.47 -11.51
CA PRO A 233 -14.92 -14.01 -12.85
C PRO A 233 -13.50 -14.13 -13.43
N SER A 234 -13.17 -15.31 -13.95
CA SER A 234 -11.95 -15.54 -14.74
C SER A 234 -11.87 -14.56 -15.92
N PRO A 235 -10.73 -13.87 -16.15
CA PRO A 235 -10.58 -12.97 -17.28
C PRO A 235 -10.34 -13.80 -18.55
N SER A 236 -11.39 -14.26 -19.20
CA SER A 236 -11.37 -14.81 -20.58
C SER A 236 -12.80 -14.73 -21.11
N THR A 237 -13.14 -13.94 -22.14
CA THR A 237 -12.86 -14.28 -23.54
C THR A 237 -13.14 -13.03 -24.40
N ARG A 238 -12.19 -12.65 -25.26
CA ARG A 238 -12.34 -11.57 -26.25
C ARG A 238 -13.48 -11.94 -27.21
N PHE A 239 -14.50 -11.08 -27.31
CA PHE A 239 -15.50 -11.19 -28.38
C PHE A 239 -14.85 -10.83 -29.72
N ALA A 240 -14.86 -11.79 -30.65
CA ALA A 240 -14.60 -11.55 -32.06
C ALA A 240 -15.77 -10.76 -32.65
N CYS A 241 -15.51 -9.54 -33.13
CA CYS A 241 -16.49 -8.74 -33.85
C CYS A 241 -16.46 -9.16 -35.33
N SER A 242 -17.45 -9.94 -35.75
CA SER A 242 -17.72 -10.23 -37.16
C SER A 242 -18.40 -9.02 -37.80
N THR A 243 -17.69 -8.29 -38.64
CA THR A 243 -18.26 -7.26 -39.51
C THR A 243 -19.06 -7.91 -40.64
N SER A 244 -20.40 -7.80 -40.60
CA SER A 244 -21.25 -7.98 -41.77
C SER A 244 -21.49 -6.59 -42.40
N ARG A 245 -20.99 -6.40 -43.62
CA ARG A 245 -21.28 -5.23 -44.47
C ARG A 245 -22.64 -5.41 -45.14
N ARG A 246 -23.43 -4.34 -45.16
CA ARG A 246 -24.38 -4.04 -46.25
C ARG A 246 -23.77 -2.93 -47.09
#